data_AF-A0A117MCG7-F1
#
_entry.id   AF-A0A117MCG7-F1
#
_cell.length_a   1.000
_cell.length_b   1.000
_cell.length_c   1.000
_cell.angle_alpha   90.00
_cell.angle_beta   90.00
_cell.angle_gamma   90.00
#
_symmetry.space_group_name_H-M   'P 1'
#
loop_
_entity.id
_entity.type
_entity.pdbx_description
1 polymer ?
#
loop_
_entity_poly.entity_id
_entity_poly.type
_entity_poly.pdbx_seq_one_letter_code
_entity_poly.pdbx_strand_id
1 'polypeptide(L)'
;MSPGRGRRRGQRWITEIPEKRRFEPEGTKRGEDVKISLEELEAIRLVDLLELQQQEAALYMGISRKAFWNDLRSGRKKVAAALVYGLGMTIEGGSYILREGAPKFGSSISETKPEAGKPIGDQIFLMEREMLAVEERLASISSRMEALKKRSAEYECED
;
A
#
# COMPACT_ATOMS: atom_id res chain seq x y z
N MET A 1 -11.57 -25.50 23.72
CA MET A 1 -10.39 -25.50 22.82
C MET A 1 -9.51 -24.32 23.19
N SER A 2 -8.35 -24.56 23.82
CA SER A 2 -7.41 -23.49 24.15
C SER A 2 -6.69 -23.04 22.87
N PRO A 3 -6.62 -21.73 22.54
CA PRO A 3 -5.90 -21.28 21.35
C PRO A 3 -4.43 -21.65 21.48
N GLY A 4 -3.88 -22.30 20.45
CA GLY A 4 -2.51 -22.83 20.46
C GLY A 4 -1.47 -21.80 20.89
N ARG A 5 -0.55 -22.24 21.76
CA ARG A 5 0.59 -21.48 22.31
C ARG A 5 1.61 -21.14 21.22
N GLY A 6 1.26 -20.23 20.33
CA GLY A 6 2.21 -19.50 19.49
C GLY A 6 2.51 -18.13 20.10
N ARG A 7 3.75 -17.65 20.01
CA ARG A 7 4.06 -16.25 20.30
C ARG A 7 3.18 -15.38 19.42
N ARG A 8 2.41 -14.46 20.02
CA ARG A 8 1.56 -13.52 19.28
C ARG A 8 2.41 -12.82 18.21
N ARG A 9 1.87 -12.69 17.00
CA ARG A 9 2.55 -11.91 15.94
C ARG A 9 2.68 -10.48 16.46
N GLY A 10 3.91 -9.96 16.47
CA GLY A 10 4.14 -8.57 16.85
C GLY A 10 3.46 -7.62 15.88
N GLN A 11 3.04 -6.46 16.37
CA GLN A 11 2.43 -5.42 15.54
C GLN A 11 3.44 -4.92 14.49
N ARG A 12 2.93 -4.56 13.31
CA ARG A 12 3.73 -3.99 12.22
C ARG A 12 3.43 -2.52 12.03
N TRP A 13 4.47 -1.74 11.74
CA TRP A 13 4.29 -0.35 11.34
C TRP A 13 3.81 -0.27 9.91
N ILE A 14 2.74 0.47 9.68
CA ILE A 14 2.23 0.79 8.34
C ILE A 14 2.16 2.31 8.15
N THR A 15 2.21 2.74 6.90
CA THR A 15 2.21 4.17 6.56
C THR A 15 0.82 4.71 6.32
N GLU A 16 -0.11 3.90 5.81
CA GLU A 16 -1.43 4.40 5.46
C GLU A 16 -2.48 3.30 5.50
N ILE A 17 -3.73 3.73 5.52
CA ILE A 17 -4.89 2.87 5.40
C ILE A 17 -5.60 3.29 4.11
N PRO A 18 -5.75 2.41 3.10
CA PRO A 18 -6.36 2.78 1.84
C PRO A 18 -7.83 3.14 2.04
N GLU A 19 -8.29 4.17 1.33
CA GLU A 19 -9.70 4.58 1.29
C GLU A 19 -10.57 3.49 0.67
N LYS A 20 -10.11 2.91 -0.44
CA LYS A 20 -10.79 1.82 -1.13
C LYS A 20 -10.25 0.49 -0.62
N ARG A 21 -11.11 -0.24 0.06
CA ARG A 21 -10.78 -1.53 0.68
C ARG A 21 -11.39 -2.73 0.00
N ARG A 22 -12.14 -2.54 -1.10
CA ARG A 22 -12.75 -3.64 -1.84
C ARG A 22 -12.52 -3.45 -3.34
N PHE A 23 -12.11 -4.52 -4.00
CA PHE A 23 -11.90 -4.61 -5.44
C PHE A 23 -12.66 -5.83 -5.94
N GLU A 24 -13.40 -5.68 -7.04
CA GLU A 24 -14.29 -6.72 -7.56
C GLU A 24 -14.02 -6.96 -9.05
N PRO A 25 -13.95 -8.23 -9.48
CA PRO A 25 -13.83 -8.57 -10.90
C PRO A 25 -15.14 -8.27 -11.63
N GLU A 26 -15.01 -7.71 -12.83
CA GLU A 26 -16.15 -7.38 -13.69
C GLU A 26 -16.95 -8.64 -14.08
N GLY A 27 -18.27 -8.50 -14.26
CA GLY A 27 -19.13 -9.57 -14.76
C GLY A 27 -19.36 -10.73 -13.78
N THR A 28 -18.83 -10.65 -12.56
CA THR A 28 -18.92 -11.72 -11.56
C THR A 28 -20.00 -11.38 -10.54
N LYS A 29 -20.92 -12.31 -10.25
CA LYS A 29 -21.85 -12.13 -9.14
C LYS A 29 -21.04 -12.06 -7.84
N ARG A 30 -21.45 -11.19 -6.91
CA ARG A 30 -20.81 -10.99 -5.60
C ARG A 30 -20.44 -12.35 -4.99
N GLY A 31 -19.13 -12.63 -4.91
CA GLY A 31 -18.59 -13.97 -4.64
C GLY A 31 -17.62 -14.01 -3.46
N GLU A 32 -16.79 -15.08 -3.42
CA GLU A 32 -15.74 -15.27 -2.41
C GLU A 32 -14.63 -14.22 -2.59
N ASP A 33 -14.36 -13.47 -1.52
CA ASP A 33 -13.27 -12.49 -1.49
C ASP A 33 -12.02 -13.07 -0.85
N VAL A 34 -10.87 -12.84 -1.47
CA VAL A 34 -9.59 -13.01 -0.83
C VAL A 34 -9.34 -11.84 0.12
N LYS A 35 -9.08 -12.16 1.39
CA LYS A 35 -8.80 -11.17 2.44
C LYS A 35 -7.31 -10.85 2.51
N ILE A 36 -6.95 -9.62 2.22
CA ILE A 36 -5.58 -9.09 2.32
C ILE A 36 -5.50 -8.24 3.60
N SER A 37 -4.54 -8.51 4.48
CA SER A 37 -4.37 -7.67 5.67
C SER A 37 -3.66 -6.37 5.34
N LEU A 38 -3.83 -5.34 6.17
CA LEU A 38 -3.11 -4.07 6.01
C LEU A 38 -1.58 -4.25 6.07
N GLU A 39 -1.12 -5.23 6.85
CA GLU A 39 0.29 -5.60 6.94
C GLU A 39 0.81 -6.22 5.64
N GLU A 40 0.01 -7.09 5.00
CA GLU A 40 0.35 -7.72 3.72
C GLU A 40 0.35 -6.68 2.59
N LEU A 41 -0.62 -5.77 2.60
CA LEU A 41 -0.68 -4.67 1.64
C LEU A 41 0.53 -3.75 1.77
N GLU A 42 0.91 -3.36 2.99
CA GLU A 42 2.08 -2.50 3.21
C GLU A 42 3.36 -3.20 2.73
N ALA A 43 3.51 -4.50 2.98
CA ALA A 43 4.66 -5.25 2.50
C ALA A 43 4.76 -5.26 0.96
N ILE A 44 3.62 -5.49 0.28
CA ILE A 44 3.53 -5.39 -1.19
C ILE A 44 3.87 -3.97 -1.65
N ARG A 45 3.29 -2.94 -1.02
CA ARG A 45 3.54 -1.53 -1.36
C ARG A 45 5.04 -1.20 -1.28
N LEU A 46 5.71 -1.58 -0.19
CA LEU A 46 7.12 -1.25 0.01
C LEU A 46 8.05 -1.93 -1.00
N VAL A 47 7.81 -3.19 -1.35
CA VAL A 47 8.74 -3.95 -2.21
C VAL A 47 8.32 -3.96 -3.66
N ASP A 48 7.04 -4.20 -3.94
CA ASP A 48 6.55 -4.37 -5.31
C ASP A 48 6.17 -3.05 -5.98
N LEU A 49 5.83 -2.01 -5.19
CA LEU A 49 5.47 -0.69 -5.73
C LEU A 49 6.57 0.36 -5.54
N LEU A 50 7.21 0.40 -4.36
CA LEU A 50 8.28 1.38 -4.04
C LEU A 50 9.70 0.83 -4.22
N GLU A 51 9.81 -0.42 -4.66
CA GLU A 51 11.08 -1.09 -5.00
C GLU A 51 12.15 -1.02 -3.90
N LEU A 52 11.73 -1.05 -2.63
CA LEU A 52 12.66 -1.15 -1.51
C LEU A 52 13.26 -2.55 -1.42
N GLN A 53 14.48 -2.64 -0.93
CA GLN A 53 15.07 -3.94 -0.62
C GLN A 53 14.30 -4.57 0.54
N GLN A 54 14.12 -5.89 0.53
CA GLN A 54 13.34 -6.60 1.56
C GLN A 54 13.85 -6.32 2.98
N GLN A 55 15.16 -6.11 3.13
CA GLN A 55 15.76 -5.78 4.41
C GLN A 55 15.34 -4.38 4.89
N GLU A 56 15.31 -3.39 4.00
CA GLU A 56 14.86 -2.03 4.28
C GLU A 56 13.37 -2.01 4.60
N ALA A 57 12.55 -2.70 3.81
CA ALA A 57 11.12 -2.81 4.05
C ALA A 57 10.78 -3.51 5.38
N ALA A 58 11.55 -4.54 5.77
CA ALA A 58 11.40 -5.19 7.07
C ALA A 58 11.70 -4.22 8.24
N LEU A 59 12.78 -3.44 8.12
CA LEU A 59 13.12 -2.39 9.10
C LEU A 59 12.04 -1.32 9.14
N TYR A 60 11.52 -0.92 7.98
CA TYR A 60 10.46 0.06 7.85
C TYR A 60 9.18 -0.37 8.60
N MET A 61 8.80 -1.64 8.48
CA MET A 61 7.66 -2.24 9.19
C MET A 61 7.94 -2.62 10.65
N GLY A 62 9.17 -2.43 11.14
CA GLY A 62 9.54 -2.73 12.53
C GLY A 62 9.56 -4.22 12.86
N ILE A 63 9.83 -5.09 11.89
CA ILE A 63 9.79 -6.55 12.05
C ILE A 63 11.05 -7.24 11.50
N SER A 64 11.23 -8.52 11.86
CA SER A 64 12.34 -9.31 11.32
C SER A 64 12.17 -9.58 9.82
N ARG A 65 13.29 -9.72 9.09
CA ARG A 65 13.30 -10.09 7.66
C ARG A 65 12.45 -11.33 7.36
N LYS A 66 12.50 -12.35 8.23
CA LYS A 66 11.69 -13.57 8.08
C LYS A 66 10.19 -13.29 8.23
N ALA A 67 9.80 -12.47 9.22
CA ALA A 67 8.40 -12.10 9.40
C ALA A 67 7.89 -11.31 8.18
N PHE A 68 8.66 -10.32 7.74
CA PHE A 68 8.37 -9.51 6.56
C PHE A 68 8.22 -10.38 5.31
N TRP A 69 9.16 -11.29 5.07
CA TRP A 69 9.09 -12.23 3.95
C TRP A 69 7.82 -13.08 3.96
N ASN A 70 7.38 -13.53 5.14
CA ASN A 70 6.14 -14.28 5.26
C ASN A 70 4.91 -13.43 4.92
N ASP A 71 4.88 -12.17 5.35
CA ASP A 71 3.77 -11.25 5.05
C ASP A 71 3.73 -10.89 3.56
N LEU A 72 4.89 -10.54 2.98
CA LEU A 72 5.04 -10.28 1.55
C LEU A 72 4.62 -11.49 0.71
N ARG A 73 5.12 -12.68 1.04
CA ARG A 73 4.79 -13.92 0.32
C ARG A 73 3.30 -14.26 0.42
N SER A 74 2.71 -14.07 1.60
CA SER A 74 1.27 -14.29 1.82
C SER A 74 0.43 -13.32 0.99
N GLY A 75 0.75 -12.02 1.06
CA GLY A 75 0.09 -10.97 0.27
C GLY A 75 0.16 -11.24 -1.22
N ARG A 76 1.36 -11.47 -1.78
CA ARG A 76 1.54 -11.79 -3.20
C ARG A 76 0.73 -13.01 -3.63
N LYS A 77 0.71 -14.08 -2.83
CA LYS A 77 -0.09 -15.28 -3.13
C LYS A 77 -1.59 -14.97 -3.19
N LYS A 78 -2.09 -14.13 -2.29
CA LYS A 78 -3.49 -13.72 -2.23
C LYS A 78 -3.90 -12.87 -3.43
N VAL A 79 -3.08 -11.87 -3.77
CA VAL A 79 -3.27 -11.05 -4.97
C VAL A 79 -3.25 -11.93 -6.23
N ALA A 80 -2.24 -12.80 -6.37
CA ALA A 80 -2.16 -13.71 -7.50
C ALA A 80 -3.38 -14.65 -7.60
N ALA A 81 -3.86 -15.19 -6.48
CA ALA A 81 -5.05 -16.04 -6.46
C ALA A 81 -6.29 -15.27 -6.91
N ALA A 82 -6.47 -14.03 -6.45
CA ALA A 82 -7.60 -13.21 -6.87
C ALA A 82 -7.59 -12.94 -8.38
N LEU A 83 -6.41 -12.64 -8.94
CA LEU A 83 -6.26 -12.38 -10.37
C LEU A 83 -6.43 -13.64 -11.23
N VAL A 84 -5.87 -14.78 -10.83
CA VAL A 84 -5.92 -16.03 -11.59
C VAL A 84 -7.31 -16.68 -11.57
N TYR A 85 -8.01 -16.62 -10.43
CA TYR A 85 -9.31 -17.28 -10.26
C TYR A 85 -10.50 -16.32 -10.42
N GLY A 86 -10.27 -15.03 -10.69
CA GLY A 86 -11.33 -14.04 -10.82
C GLY A 86 -12.10 -13.85 -9.51
N LEU A 87 -11.39 -13.70 -8.40
CA LEU A 87 -11.99 -13.47 -7.07
C LEU A 87 -11.95 -11.98 -6.70
N GLY A 88 -12.89 -11.56 -5.85
CA GLY A 88 -12.82 -10.25 -5.21
C GLY A 88 -11.65 -10.16 -4.23
N MET A 89 -11.24 -8.94 -3.90
CA MET A 89 -10.26 -8.67 -2.85
C MET A 89 -10.85 -7.71 -1.83
N THR A 90 -10.73 -8.04 -0.55
CA THR A 90 -11.06 -7.12 0.55
C THR A 90 -9.84 -6.90 1.43
N ILE A 91 -9.53 -5.64 1.72
CA ILE A 91 -8.42 -5.19 2.56
C ILE A 91 -8.95 -4.96 3.98
N GLU A 92 -8.64 -5.85 4.90
CA GLU A 92 -9.15 -5.78 6.27
C GLU A 92 -8.29 -6.52 7.30
N GLY A 93 -8.48 -6.17 8.58
CA GLY A 93 -7.81 -6.83 9.70
C GLY A 93 -6.31 -6.57 9.78
N GLY A 94 -5.60 -7.54 10.35
CA GLY A 94 -4.17 -7.44 10.68
C GLY A 94 -3.90 -6.88 12.08
N SER A 95 -2.63 -6.92 12.49
CA SER A 95 -2.15 -6.36 13.75
C SER A 95 -1.09 -5.31 13.48
N TYR A 96 -1.49 -4.03 13.42
CA TYR A 96 -0.59 -2.96 13.00
C TYR A 96 -0.64 -1.75 13.94
N ILE A 97 0.33 -0.86 13.75
CA ILE A 97 0.40 0.49 14.30
C ILE A 97 0.58 1.43 13.11
N LEU A 98 -0.26 2.44 13.01
CA LEU A 98 -0.12 3.49 11.99
C LEU A 98 1.00 4.44 12.44
N ARG A 99 2.00 4.71 11.58
CA ARG A 99 3.06 5.68 11.90
C ARG A 99 2.48 7.08 12.10
N GLU A 100 2.94 7.79 13.13
CA GLU A 100 2.58 9.20 13.34
C GLU A 100 3.02 10.05 12.13
N GLY A 101 2.13 10.93 11.65
CA GLY A 101 2.34 11.74 10.44
C GLY A 101 1.77 11.14 9.13
N ALA A 102 1.31 9.90 9.16
CA ALA A 102 0.52 9.31 8.08
C ALA A 102 -0.77 10.11 7.81
N PRO A 103 -1.14 10.41 6.54
CA PRO A 103 -2.41 11.06 6.25
C PRO A 103 -3.56 10.21 6.80
N LYS A 104 -4.20 10.69 7.87
CA LYS A 104 -5.45 10.16 8.38
C LYS A 104 -6.57 10.65 7.48
N PHE A 105 -6.89 9.91 6.42
CA PHE A 105 -8.08 10.24 5.65
C PHE A 105 -9.33 9.94 6.49
N GLY A 106 -9.90 10.99 7.11
CA GLY A 106 -11.19 10.94 7.80
C GLY A 106 -11.22 11.08 9.33
N SER A 107 -10.31 11.82 9.98
CA SER A 107 -10.56 12.22 11.39
C SER A 107 -9.90 13.55 11.78
N SER A 108 -10.70 14.38 12.47
CA SER A 108 -10.40 15.70 13.01
C SER A 108 -9.16 15.71 13.89
N ILE A 109 -8.38 16.78 13.77
CA ILE A 109 -7.07 17.03 14.37
C ILE A 109 -7.13 16.91 15.90
N SER A 110 -6.26 16.08 16.48
CA SER A 110 -5.69 16.31 17.80
C SER A 110 -4.20 15.99 17.76
N GLU A 111 -3.41 17.00 18.11
CA GLU A 111 -1.95 17.02 18.08
C GLU A 111 -1.38 16.11 19.17
N THR A 112 -0.46 15.22 18.83
CA THR A 112 0.48 14.65 19.80
C THR A 112 1.91 14.68 19.25
N LYS A 113 2.81 15.00 20.19
CA LYS A 113 4.18 15.49 20.07
C LYS A 113 5.16 14.40 19.60
N PRO A 114 6.17 14.71 18.77
CA PRO A 114 7.11 13.72 18.28
C PRO A 114 8.14 13.36 19.36
N GLU A 115 8.26 12.06 19.68
CA GLU A 115 9.31 11.51 20.54
C GLU A 115 10.54 11.07 19.74
N ALA A 116 11.70 11.29 20.35
CA ALA A 116 13.04 11.26 19.75
C ALA A 116 13.51 9.85 19.32
N GLY A 117 14.26 9.80 18.20
CA GLY A 117 15.25 8.72 17.98
C GLY A 117 15.25 7.97 16.65
N LYS A 118 14.78 8.53 15.53
CA LYS A 118 15.11 8.02 14.18
C LYS A 118 16.03 9.02 13.47
N PRO A 119 17.15 8.59 12.85
CA PRO A 119 18.03 9.52 12.15
C PRO A 119 17.23 10.20 11.04
N ILE A 120 17.25 11.53 11.04
CA ILE A 120 16.54 12.40 10.09
C ILE A 120 16.84 12.00 8.63
N GLY A 121 18.03 11.46 8.37
CA GLY A 121 18.44 10.96 7.06
C GLY A 121 17.59 9.81 6.51
N ASP A 122 17.11 8.89 7.36
CA ASP A 122 16.25 7.79 6.89
C ASP A 122 14.90 8.31 6.41
N GLN A 123 14.36 9.32 7.09
CA GLN A 123 13.09 9.95 6.71
C GLN A 123 13.23 10.76 5.42
N ILE A 124 14.34 11.47 5.25
CA ILE A 124 14.64 12.22 4.02
C ILE A 124 14.75 11.25 2.84
N PHE A 125 15.52 10.16 2.97
CA PHE A 125 15.71 9.19 1.90
C PHE A 125 14.39 8.55 1.43
N LEU A 126 13.50 8.23 2.38
CA LEU A 126 12.18 7.67 2.08
C LEU A 126 11.29 8.70 1.38
N MET A 127 11.31 9.96 1.82
CA MET A 127 10.59 11.05 1.17
C MET A 127 11.14 11.37 -0.23
N GLU A 128 12.46 11.32 -0.42
CA GLU A 128 13.11 11.51 -1.72
C GLU A 128 12.67 10.43 -2.72
N ARG A 129 12.61 9.16 -2.28
CA ARG A 129 12.08 8.07 -3.11
C ARG A 129 10.61 8.23 -3.46
N GLU A 130 9.80 8.64 -2.49
CA GLU A 130 8.37 8.89 -2.71
C GLU A 130 8.15 10.06 -3.67
N MET A 131 8.94 11.12 -3.54
CA MET A 131 8.93 12.29 -4.42
C MET A 131 9.26 11.90 -5.87
N LEU A 132 10.29 11.08 -6.09
CA LEU A 132 10.65 10.58 -7.43
C LEU A 132 9.52 9.76 -8.08
N ALA A 133 8.89 8.85 -7.32
CA ALA A 133 7.77 8.06 -7.82
C ALA A 133 6.55 8.94 -8.19
N VAL A 134 6.31 10.02 -7.44
CA VAL A 134 5.25 10.99 -7.73
C VAL A 134 5.58 11.81 -8.97
N GLU A 135 6.84 12.21 -9.16
CA GLU A 135 7.30 12.94 -10.36
C GLU A 135 7.09 12.12 -11.64
N GLU A 136 7.47 10.84 -11.64
CA GLU A 136 7.23 9.94 -12.79
C GLU A 136 5.74 9.77 -13.10
N ARG A 137 4.92 9.64 -12.05
CA ARG A 137 3.46 9.56 -12.20
C ARG A 137 2.87 10.84 -12.75
N LEU A 138 3.34 12.01 -12.29
CA LEU A 138 2.92 13.31 -12.83
C LEU A 138 3.31 13.46 -14.30
N ALA A 139 4.50 13.02 -14.70
CA ALA A 139 4.92 13.05 -16.09
C ALA A 139 4.00 12.18 -16.97
N SER A 140 3.67 10.97 -16.52
CA SER A 140 2.74 10.06 -17.21
C SER A 140 1.33 10.66 -17.35
N ILE A 141 0.79 11.24 -16.27
CA ILE A 141 -0.53 11.89 -16.28
C ILE A 141 -0.52 13.12 -17.21
N SER A 142 0.55 13.93 -17.18
CA SER A 142 0.68 15.13 -18.01
C SER A 142 0.73 14.77 -19.50
N SER A 143 1.53 13.79 -19.88
CA SER A 143 1.60 13.26 -21.25
C SER A 143 0.23 12.75 -21.73
N ARG A 144 -0.48 12.01 -20.88
CA ARG A 144 -1.85 11.53 -21.18
C ARG A 144 -2.85 12.68 -21.32
N MET A 145 -2.76 13.70 -20.48
CA MET A 145 -3.61 14.90 -20.59
C MET A 145 -3.35 15.68 -21.88
N GLU A 146 -2.09 15.85 -22.28
CA GLU A 146 -1.74 16.52 -23.54
C GLU A 146 -2.28 15.76 -24.75
N ALA A 147 -2.14 14.44 -24.75
CA ALA A 147 -2.69 13.58 -25.80
C ALA A 147 -4.22 13.67 -25.88
N LEU A 148 -4.92 13.82 -24.75
CA LEU A 148 -6.38 14.03 -24.71
C LEU A 148 -6.78 15.43 -25.16
N LYS A 149 -6.05 16.47 -24.75
CA LYS A 149 -6.27 17.84 -25.21
C LYS A 149 -6.10 17.98 -26.71
N LYS A 150 -5.06 17.35 -27.27
CA LYS A 150 -4.82 17.34 -28.72
C LYS A 150 -5.97 16.67 -29.48
N ARG A 151 -6.44 15.52 -28.98
CA ARG A 151 -7.61 14.83 -29.54
C ARG A 151 -8.87 15.68 -29.47
N SER A 152 -9.10 16.36 -28.34
CA SER A 152 -10.24 17.27 -28.17
C SER A 152 -10.19 18.45 -29.15
N ALA A 153 -9.01 19.02 -29.40
CA ALA A 153 -8.83 20.12 -30.34
C ALA A 153 -9.00 19.68 -31.81
N GLU A 154 -8.67 18.43 -32.13
CA GLU A 154 -8.91 17.84 -33.46
C GLU A 154 -10.42 17.68 -33.74
N TYR A 155 -11.24 17.38 -32.73
CA TYR A 155 -12.71 17.32 -32.87
C TYR A 155 -13.38 18.69 -33.02
N GLU A 156 -12.77 19.79 -32.56
CA GLU A 156 -13.34 21.15 -32.71
C GLU A 156 -13.00 21.81 -34.06
N CYS A 157 -12.19 21.19 -34.91
CA CYS A 157 -11.81 21.72 -36.24
C CYS A 157 -12.53 21.04 -37.43
N GLU A 158 -13.33 19.99 -37.18
CA GLU A 158 -14.06 19.24 -38.22
C GLU A 158 -15.55 19.62 -38.36
N ASP A 159 -16.05 20.56 -37.54
CA ASP A 159 -17.38 21.21 -37.64
C ASP A 159 -17.28 22.65 -38.20
#